data_AF-A0A932CBE3-F1
#
_entry.id   AF-A0A932CBE3-F1
#
_cell.length_a   1.000
_cell.length_b   1.000
_cell.length_c   1.000
_cell.angle_alpha   90.00
_cell.angle_beta   90.00
_cell.angle_gamma   90.00
#
_symmetry.space_group_name_H-M   'P 1'
#
loop_
_entity.id
_entity.type
_entity.pdbx_description
1 polymer ?
#
loop_
_entity_poly.entity_id
_entity_poly.type
_entity_poly.pdbx_seq_one_letter_code
_entity_poly.pdbx_strand_id
1 'polypeptide(L)'
;MTTKEETRVALTCPSCGNDQNFLVKTLQMHVVHLDDSRVEVSEEGRPAVLEVLCDECETALKLEDMDEGIRKELLLTLGAR
;
A
#
# COMPACT_ATOMS: atom_id res chain seq x y z
N MET A 1 11.08 -0.57 -35.30
CA MET A 1 11.29 -0.27 -33.88
C MET A 1 9.94 0.15 -33.31
N THR A 2 9.23 -0.79 -32.72
CA THR A 2 8.05 -0.55 -31.90
C THR A 2 8.25 -1.46 -30.71
N THR A 3 8.93 -0.91 -29.70
CA THR A 3 8.96 -1.50 -28.37
C THR A 3 7.51 -1.63 -27.94
N LYS A 4 7.02 -2.88 -27.86
CA LYS A 4 5.76 -3.17 -27.20
C LYS A 4 5.81 -2.47 -25.84
N GLU A 5 5.01 -1.43 -25.68
CA GLU A 5 4.56 -1.02 -24.36
C GLU A 5 3.98 -2.30 -23.74
N GLU A 6 4.76 -2.92 -22.87
CA GLU A 6 4.24 -3.88 -21.92
C GLU A 6 3.06 -3.17 -21.29
N THR A 7 1.86 -3.64 -21.60
CA THR A 7 0.62 -3.19 -21.00
C THR A 7 0.76 -3.45 -19.51
N ARG A 8 1.34 -2.49 -18.76
CA ARG A 8 1.23 -2.43 -17.33
C ARG A 8 -0.26 -2.35 -17.08
N VAL A 9 -0.84 -3.42 -16.57
CA VAL A 9 -2.27 -3.48 -16.26
C VAL A 9 -2.50 -2.44 -15.18
N ALA A 10 -2.86 -1.22 -15.58
CA ALA A 10 -3.05 -0.11 -14.66
C ALA A 10 -4.15 -0.52 -13.65
N LEU A 11 -3.84 -0.41 -12.35
CA LEU A 11 -4.83 -0.60 -11.31
C LEU A 11 -5.99 0.35 -11.59
N THR A 12 -7.18 -0.19 -11.83
CA THR A 12 -8.38 0.59 -12.16
C THR A 12 -9.48 0.23 -11.20
N CYS A 13 -10.12 1.23 -10.59
CA CYS A 13 -11.27 1.04 -9.73
C CYS A 13 -12.46 0.49 -10.55
N PRO A 14 -13.04 -0.67 -10.18
CA PRO A 14 -14.14 -1.27 -10.92
C PRO A 14 -15.45 -0.49 -10.79
N SER A 15 -15.58 0.38 -9.78
CA SER A 15 -16.81 1.11 -9.50
C SER A 15 -16.91 2.45 -10.24
N CYS A 16 -15.80 3.18 -10.39
CA CYS A 16 -15.81 4.52 -10.99
C CYS A 16 -14.79 4.73 -12.12
N GLY A 17 -13.94 3.73 -12.42
CA GLY A 17 -12.95 3.82 -13.49
C GLY A 17 -11.70 4.62 -13.17
N ASN A 18 -11.53 5.13 -11.93
CA ASN A 18 -10.31 5.80 -11.51
C ASN A 18 -9.09 4.86 -11.61
N ASP A 19 -8.01 5.34 -12.24
CA ASP A 19 -6.77 4.59 -12.49
C ASP A 19 -5.51 5.36 -12.05
N GLN A 20 -5.67 6.47 -11.32
CA GLN A 20 -4.57 7.37 -10.95
C GLN A 20 -4.22 7.28 -9.47
N ASN A 21 -5.19 7.53 -8.58
CA ASN A 21 -4.94 7.74 -7.16
C ASN A 21 -5.66 6.69 -6.32
N PHE A 22 -4.97 6.17 -5.30
CA PHE A 22 -5.54 5.17 -4.40
C PHE A 22 -5.10 5.47 -2.97
N LEU A 23 -5.98 5.25 -2.01
CA LEU A 23 -5.69 5.31 -0.60
C LEU A 23 -5.17 3.96 -0.14
N VAL A 24 -4.08 3.94 0.61
CA VAL A 24 -3.56 2.71 1.23
C VAL A 24 -3.59 2.86 2.74
N LYS A 25 -4.34 1.99 3.41
CA LYS A 25 -4.33 1.91 4.87
C LYS A 25 -3.19 1.01 5.29
N THR A 26 -2.27 1.57 6.07
CA THR A 26 -1.15 0.82 6.65
C THR A 26 -1.27 0.76 8.16
N LEU A 27 -0.72 -0.30 8.76
CA LEU A 27 -0.54 -0.43 10.19
C LEU A 27 0.94 -0.63 10.49
N GLN A 28 1.50 0.24 11.31
CA GLN A 28 2.85 0.11 11.83
C GLN A 28 2.79 -0.01 13.36
N MET A 29 3.51 -0.98 13.90
CA MET A 29 3.54 -1.26 15.33
C MET A 29 4.92 -0.92 15.90
N HIS A 30 4.91 -0.26 17.05
CA HIS A 30 6.11 0.09 17.81
C HIS A 30 6.05 -0.57 19.18
N VAL A 31 7.16 -1.16 19.61
CA VAL A 31 7.33 -1.57 21.01
C VAL A 31 7.89 -0.36 21.76
N VAL A 32 7.17 0.07 22.79
CA VAL A 32 7.56 1.20 23.64
C VAL A 32 7.98 0.72 25.02
N HIS A 33 9.11 1.22 25.50
CA HIS A 33 9.57 1.07 26.86
C HIS A 33 9.28 2.36 27.63
N LEU A 34 8.74 2.21 28.84
CA LEU A 34 8.49 3.32 29.75
C LEU A 34 9.50 3.23 30.89
N ASP A 35 10.35 4.24 31.03
CA ASP A 35 11.29 4.38 32.15
C ASP A 35 11.10 5.74 32.82
N ASP A 36 10.60 5.71 34.06
CA ASP A 36 10.18 6.85 34.87
C ASP A 36 9.30 7.85 34.08
N SER A 37 9.89 8.94 33.57
CA SER A 37 9.21 9.98 32.80
C SER A 37 9.54 9.97 31.29
N ARG A 38 10.16 8.92 30.77
CA ARG A 38 10.60 8.81 29.37
C ARG A 38 9.91 7.66 28.64
N VAL A 39 9.54 7.93 27.39
CA VAL A 39 9.03 6.93 26.44
C VAL A 39 10.11 6.70 25.40
N GLU A 40 10.57 5.47 25.27
CA GLU A 40 11.58 5.07 24.28
C GLU A 40 11.00 4.00 23.35
N VAL A 41 11.27 4.09 22.05
CA VAL A 41 10.88 3.04 21.08
C VAL A 41 12.02 2.03 21.01
N SER A 42 11.75 0.79 21.40
CA SER A 42 12.75 -0.29 21.41
C SER A 42 12.76 -1.11 20.12
N GLU A 43 11.61 -1.19 19.43
CA GLU A 43 11.47 -1.88 18.15
C GLU A 43 10.45 -1.16 17.27
N GLU A 44 10.76 -1.08 15.98
CA GLU A 44 9.88 -0.55 14.95
C GLU A 44 9.66 -1.61 13.87
N GLY A 45 8.43 -2.12 13.79
CA GLY A 45 8.05 -3.03 12.73
C GLY A 45 7.92 -2.31 11.39
N ARG A 46 8.09 -3.04 10.28
CA ARG A 46 7.69 -2.52 8.97
C ARG A 46 6.17 -2.36 8.90
N PRO A 47 5.65 -1.35 8.19
CA PRO A 47 4.22 -1.22 7.93
C PRO A 47 3.65 -2.49 7.28
N ALA A 48 2.44 -2.86 7.66
CA ALA A 48 1.63 -3.84 6.95
C ALA A 48 0.54 -3.10 6.17
N VAL A 49 0.30 -3.48 4.91
CA VAL A 49 -0.85 -2.98 4.14
C VAL A 49 -2.09 -3.73 4.60
N LEU A 50 -3.10 -2.99 5.05
CA LEU A 50 -4.38 -3.54 5.47
C LEU A 50 -5.42 -3.51 4.35
N GLU A 51 -5.48 -2.39 3.62
CA GLU A 51 -6.53 -2.14 2.63
C GLU A 51 -6.06 -1.15 1.58
N VAL A 52 -6.54 -1.33 0.35
CA VAL A 52 -6.38 -0.35 -0.74
C VAL A 52 -7.77 0.09 -1.15
N LEU A 53 -8.01 1.39 -1.20
CA LEU A 53 -9.29 1.98 -1.57
C LEU A 53 -9.10 2.92 -2.76
N CYS A 54 -10.12 3.03 -3.60
CA CYS A 54 -10.24 4.15 -4.52
C CYS A 54 -10.36 5.45 -3.72
N ASP A 55 -9.62 6.49 -4.08
CA ASP A 55 -9.73 7.80 -3.42
C ASP A 55 -11.03 8.54 -3.79
N GLU A 56 -11.53 8.35 -5.02
CA GLU A 56 -12.76 8.99 -5.50
C GLU A 56 -14.05 8.43 -4.88
N CYS A 57 -14.17 7.10 -4.77
CA CYS A 57 -15.43 6.44 -4.39
C CYS A 57 -15.31 5.45 -3.22
N GLU A 58 -14.15 5.39 -2.57
CA GLU A 58 -13.85 4.53 -1.42
C GLU A 58 -14.07 3.02 -1.65
N THR A 59 -14.28 2.59 -2.90
CA THR A 59 -14.41 1.17 -3.24
C THR A 59 -13.12 0.46 -2.89
N ALA A 60 -13.22 -0.62 -2.11
CA ALA A 60 -12.09 -1.44 -1.75
C ALA A 60 -11.58 -2.26 -2.94
N LEU A 61 -10.26 -2.24 -3.14
CA LEU A 61 -9.54 -3.05 -4.10
C LEU A 61 -8.82 -4.16 -3.34
N LYS A 62 -8.89 -5.37 -3.89
CA LYS A 62 -8.22 -6.53 -3.33
C LYS A 62 -6.76 -6.55 -3.78
N LEU A 63 -5.85 -6.53 -2.80
CA LEU A 63 -4.41 -6.58 -3.06
C LEU A 63 -4.00 -7.86 -3.82
N GLU A 64 -4.71 -8.97 -3.59
CA GLU A 64 -4.49 -10.26 -4.26
C GLU A 64 -4.81 -10.23 -5.76
N ASP A 65 -5.78 -9.39 -6.17
CA ASP A 65 -6.23 -9.25 -7.55
C ASP A 65 -5.40 -8.24 -8.36
N MET A 66 -4.51 -7.49 -7.68
CA MET A 66 -3.58 -6.58 -8.32
C MET A 66 -2.52 -7.36 -9.10
N ASP A 67 -2.09 -6.78 -10.23
CA ASP A 67 -0.90 -7.26 -10.93
C ASP A 67 0.29 -7.42 -9.97
N GLU A 68 1.01 -8.53 -10.07
CA GLU A 68 2.08 -8.87 -9.13
C GLU A 68 3.20 -7.81 -9.13
N GLY A 69 3.52 -7.26 -10.30
CA GLY A 69 4.52 -6.20 -10.45
C GLY A 69 4.10 -4.93 -9.71
N ILE A 70 2.87 -4.47 -9.95
CA ILE A 70 2.30 -3.29 -9.26
C ILE A 70 2.22 -3.52 -7.76
N ARG A 71 1.73 -4.69 -7.32
CA ARG A 71 1.65 -5.02 -5.89
C ARG A 71 3.02 -4.97 -5.22
N LYS A 72 4.04 -5.53 -5.88
CA LYS A 72 5.42 -5.50 -5.36
C LYS A 72 5.96 -4.07 -5.30
N GLU A 73 5.75 -3.27 -6.34
CA GLU A 73 6.16 -1.87 -6.37
C GLU A 73 5.47 -1.05 -5.29
N LEU A 74 4.17 -1.28 -5.05
CA LEU A 74 3.41 -0.66 -3.97
C LEU A 74 4.00 -0.98 -2.59
N LEU A 75 4.22 -2.26 -2.30
CA LEU A 75 4.81 -2.69 -1.01
C LEU A 75 6.20 -2.11 -0.80
N LEU A 76 7.05 -2.11 -1.84
CA LEU A 76 8.39 -1.53 -1.78
C LEU A 76 8.35 -0.02 -1.53
N THR A 77 7.47 0.70 -2.22
CA THR A 77 7.31 2.15 -2.08
C THR A 77 6.87 2.55 -0.67
N LEU A 78 6.01 1.74 -0.06
CA LEU A 78 5.52 1.96 1.31
C LEU A 78 6.46 1.42 2.40
N GLY A 79 7.58 0.78 2.03
CA GLY A 79 8.44 0.07 2.97
C GLY A 79 7.73 -1.07 3.71
N ALA A 80 6.62 -1.55 3.16
CA ALA A 80 5.75 -2.53 3.76
C ALA A 80 6.24 -3.96 3.48
N ARG A 81 5.67 -4.92 4.21
CA ARG A 81 5.86 -6.37 3.98
C ARG A 81 4.62 -7.00 3.37
#